data_AF-A0A382AGE1-F1
#
_entry.id   AF-A0A382AGE1-F1
#
_cell.length_a   1.000
_cell.length_b   1.000
_cell.length_c   1.000
_cell.angle_alpha   90.00
_cell.angle_beta   90.00
_cell.angle_gamma   90.00
#
_symmetry.space_group_name_H-M   'P 1'
#
loop_
_entity.id
_entity.type
_entity.pdbx_description
1 polymer ?
#
loop_
_entity_poly.entity_id
_entity_poly.type
_entity_poly.pdbx_seq_one_letter_code
_entity_poly.pdbx_strand_id
1 'polypeptide(L)'
;WLQCSPDPNVSIGQICKPFKIEMVIRGYLSGHAARLYNSGLREICGVKMPEEMIENDKFPIPIITPTTKAIDGNHDEDISKEEILKRNIVSEKEYLKIEDYTFKLFEEGSRIANDQGLILVDTKYEFGKNIDGKIILIDEIHTPDSSRYFYLDTYEDLQKTKSTQKQLSKEFVRQWLISNGFQGKEGQVIPEMSDDYINGVSDRYIELFEKITGSNFIKADVTNIEKRIMNNVENYLRSK
;
A
#
# COMPACT_ATOMS: atom_id res chain seq x y z
N TRP A 1 5.58 14.39 -4.88
CA TRP A 1 7.03 14.55 -4.62
C TRP A 1 7.87 14.21 -5.86
N LEU A 2 7.50 13.16 -6.59
CA LEU A 2 8.10 12.74 -7.86
C LEU A 2 8.13 13.89 -8.89
N GLN A 3 9.29 14.11 -9.50
CA GLN A 3 9.50 15.10 -10.56
C GLN A 3 9.84 14.45 -11.89
N CYS A 4 10.62 13.36 -11.87
CA CYS A 4 10.92 12.56 -13.05
C CYS A 4 11.43 11.17 -12.66
N SER A 5 11.52 10.30 -13.67
CA SER A 5 12.11 8.97 -13.58
C SER A 5 13.11 8.79 -14.72
N PRO A 6 14.40 9.13 -14.53
CA PRO A 6 15.41 9.02 -15.58
C PRO A 6 15.71 7.56 -15.96
N ASP A 7 15.35 6.63 -15.09
CA ASP A 7 15.41 5.19 -15.30
C ASP A 7 14.11 4.56 -14.78
N PRO A 8 13.60 3.47 -15.38
CA PRO A 8 12.46 2.70 -14.85
C PRO A 8 12.57 2.32 -13.36
N ASN A 9 13.79 2.17 -12.83
CA ASN A 9 14.05 1.82 -11.43
C ASN A 9 14.43 3.01 -10.54
N VAL A 10 14.32 4.25 -11.03
CA VAL A 10 14.72 5.45 -10.29
C VAL A 10 13.62 6.51 -10.33
N SER A 11 13.31 7.05 -9.17
CA SER A 11 12.46 8.22 -9.00
C SER A 11 13.27 9.38 -8.42
N ILE A 12 13.26 10.52 -9.09
CA ILE A 12 13.84 11.77 -8.58
C ILE A 12 12.69 12.68 -8.18
N GLY A 13 12.75 13.21 -6.96
CA GLY A 13 11.71 14.07 -6.44
C GLY A 13 12.19 15.06 -5.39
N GLN A 14 11.24 15.85 -4.91
CA GLN A 14 11.48 16.86 -3.88
C GLN A 14 11.81 16.23 -2.53
N ILE A 15 12.85 16.74 -1.88
CA ILE A 15 13.15 16.39 -0.49
C ILE A 15 11.99 16.86 0.40
N CYS A 16 11.46 15.93 1.18
CA CYS A 16 10.40 16.18 2.15
C CYS A 16 10.83 15.64 3.51
N LYS A 17 10.43 16.32 4.59
CA LYS A 17 10.50 15.79 5.95
C LYS A 17 9.27 14.92 6.20
N PRO A 18 9.38 13.58 6.32
CA PRO A 18 8.22 12.71 6.48
C PRO A 18 7.48 12.96 7.79
N PHE A 19 6.17 12.82 7.77
CA PHE A 19 5.39 12.63 8.99
C PHE A 19 5.60 11.20 9.48
N LYS A 20 5.77 11.00 10.79
CA LYS A 20 6.05 9.69 11.39
C LYS A 20 4.79 8.83 11.59
N ILE A 21 3.87 8.89 10.63
CA ILE A 21 2.64 8.12 10.61
C ILE A 21 2.40 7.62 9.19
N GLU A 22 1.85 6.42 9.07
CA GLU A 22 1.33 5.91 7.81
C GLU A 22 -0.20 5.96 7.86
N MET A 23 -0.79 6.53 6.82
CA MET A 23 -2.24 6.68 6.72
C MET A 23 -2.81 5.49 5.96
N VAL A 24 -3.11 4.41 6.69
CA VAL A 24 -3.83 3.27 6.12
C VAL A 24 -5.32 3.60 6.08
N ILE A 25 -5.92 3.54 4.91
CA ILE A 25 -7.36 3.72 4.69
C ILE A 25 -7.97 2.45 4.11
N ARG A 26 -9.13 2.07 4.63
CA ARG A 26 -9.81 0.80 4.32
C ARG A 26 -11.21 1.06 3.83
N GLY A 27 -11.50 0.65 2.60
CA GLY A 27 -12.86 0.62 2.07
C GLY A 27 -13.61 -0.67 2.42
N TYR A 28 -12.88 -1.73 2.81
CA TYR A 28 -13.43 -3.06 3.04
C TYR A 28 -12.81 -3.71 4.30
N LEU A 29 -13.56 -4.58 4.96
CA LEU A 29 -13.12 -5.35 6.12
C LEU A 29 -12.20 -6.49 5.67
N SER A 30 -10.94 -6.18 5.40
CA SER A 30 -9.95 -7.17 4.93
C SER A 30 -8.64 -7.10 5.72
N GLY A 31 -7.78 -8.10 5.52
CA GLY A 31 -6.45 -8.18 6.12
C GLY A 31 -6.46 -8.06 7.64
N HIS A 32 -5.71 -7.09 8.17
CA HIS A 32 -5.58 -6.89 9.62
C HIS A 32 -6.90 -6.56 10.31
N ALA A 33 -7.73 -5.70 9.71
CA ALA A 33 -9.03 -5.35 10.27
C ALA A 33 -9.95 -6.59 10.38
N ALA A 34 -9.99 -7.43 9.34
CA ALA A 34 -10.75 -8.68 9.36
C ALA A 34 -10.26 -9.66 10.45
N ARG A 35 -8.93 -9.78 10.65
CA ARG A 35 -8.37 -10.63 11.71
C ARG A 35 -8.79 -10.18 13.11
N LEU A 36 -8.72 -8.87 13.40
CA LEU A 36 -9.19 -8.33 14.68
C LEU A 36 -10.71 -8.50 14.84
N TYR A 37 -11.46 -8.32 13.76
CA TYR A 37 -12.91 -8.50 13.77
C TYR A 37 -13.30 -9.95 14.10
N ASN A 38 -12.62 -10.91 13.47
CA ASN A 38 -12.81 -12.34 13.68
C ASN A 38 -12.36 -12.78 15.09
N SER A 39 -11.44 -12.05 15.74
CA SER A 39 -11.07 -12.29 17.14
C SER A 39 -12.05 -11.67 18.16
N GLY A 40 -13.16 -11.08 17.69
CA GLY A 40 -14.20 -10.49 18.54
C GLY A 40 -14.00 -9.00 18.85
N LEU A 41 -12.97 -8.34 18.31
CA LEU A 41 -12.80 -6.90 18.45
C LEU A 41 -13.71 -6.17 17.45
N ARG A 42 -14.20 -4.99 17.84
CA ARG A 42 -15.08 -4.14 17.02
C ARG A 42 -14.54 -2.74 16.84
N GLU A 43 -13.25 -2.56 17.14
CA GLU A 43 -12.56 -1.29 17.05
C GLU A 43 -11.13 -1.54 16.59
N ILE A 44 -10.62 -0.64 15.76
CA ILE A 44 -9.23 -0.60 15.30
C ILE A 44 -8.79 0.86 15.25
N CYS A 45 -7.63 1.17 15.83
CA CYS A 45 -7.11 2.54 15.92
C CYS A 45 -8.13 3.57 16.47
N GLY A 46 -8.98 3.19 17.44
CA GLY A 46 -10.04 4.06 17.98
C GLY A 46 -11.27 4.21 17.08
N VAL A 47 -11.31 3.57 15.92
CA VAL A 47 -12.44 3.61 14.98
C VAL A 47 -13.28 2.33 15.10
N LYS A 48 -14.58 2.50 15.36
CA LYS A 48 -15.52 1.39 15.45
C LYS A 48 -15.81 0.78 14.08
N MET A 49 -15.81 -0.54 14.03
CA MET A 49 -16.25 -1.33 12.88
C MET A 49 -17.73 -1.70 13.09
N PRO A 50 -18.60 -1.57 12.06
CA PRO A 50 -19.99 -1.98 12.16
C PRO A 50 -20.16 -3.44 12.63
N GLU A 51 -21.26 -3.71 13.32
CA GLU A 51 -21.63 -5.07 13.69
C GLU A 51 -22.07 -5.89 12.46
N GLU A 52 -22.09 -7.21 12.64
CA GLU A 52 -22.59 -8.19 11.65
C GLU A 52 -21.87 -8.20 10.30
N MET A 53 -20.73 -7.53 10.19
CA MET A 53 -19.88 -7.60 9.00
C MET A 53 -19.23 -8.99 8.89
N ILE A 54 -19.06 -9.45 7.66
CA ILE A 54 -18.23 -10.60 7.32
C ILE A 54 -16.96 -10.13 6.60
N GLU A 55 -15.94 -10.98 6.58
CA GLU A 55 -14.68 -10.67 5.90
C GLU A 55 -14.93 -10.28 4.44
N ASN A 56 -14.23 -9.21 4.01
CA ASN A 56 -14.33 -8.54 2.72
C ASN A 56 -15.63 -7.75 2.47
N ASP A 57 -16.47 -7.52 3.48
CA ASP A 57 -17.58 -6.58 3.37
C ASP A 57 -17.09 -5.15 3.17
N LYS A 58 -17.80 -4.39 2.34
CA LYS A 58 -17.56 -2.96 2.14
C LYS A 58 -17.99 -2.19 3.40
N PHE A 59 -17.14 -1.30 3.89
CA PHE A 59 -17.53 -0.36 4.93
C PHE A 59 -18.53 0.67 4.38
N PRO A 60 -19.53 1.12 5.16
CA PRO A 60 -20.43 2.20 4.74
C PRO A 60 -19.70 3.48 4.37
N ILE A 61 -18.63 3.80 5.11
CA ILE A 61 -17.69 4.89 4.87
C ILE A 61 -16.29 4.31 5.10
N PRO A 62 -15.30 4.56 4.23
CA PRO A 62 -13.95 4.12 4.46
C PRO A 62 -13.42 4.59 5.82
N ILE A 63 -12.62 3.75 6.48
CA ILE A 63 -12.04 4.08 7.79
C ILE A 63 -10.53 4.28 7.67
N ILE A 64 -9.99 5.22 8.42
CA ILE A 64 -8.54 5.45 8.53
C ILE A 64 -8.05 4.79 9.81
N THR A 65 -7.05 3.92 9.68
CA THR A 65 -6.45 3.15 10.77
C THR A 65 -4.94 3.34 10.75
N PRO A 66 -4.43 4.49 11.25
CA PRO A 66 -3.05 4.85 11.04
C PRO A 66 -2.11 3.97 11.87
N THR A 67 -0.88 3.87 11.41
CA THR A 67 0.22 3.21 12.12
C THR A 67 1.33 4.20 12.40
N THR A 68 2.07 3.99 13.48
CA THR A 68 3.35 4.69 13.69
C THR A 68 4.44 4.02 12.88
N LYS A 69 5.38 4.82 12.37
CA LYS A 69 6.58 4.29 11.71
C LYS A 69 7.61 3.94 12.77
N ALA A 70 7.94 2.67 12.89
CA ALA A 70 8.93 2.22 13.84
C ALA A 70 10.32 2.84 13.55
N ILE A 71 11.06 3.14 14.62
CA ILE A 71 12.48 3.50 14.53
C ILE A 71 13.25 2.21 14.84
N ASP A 72 14.30 1.91 14.06
CA ASP A 72 15.26 0.83 14.31
C ASP A 72 14.70 -0.61 14.25
N GLY A 73 14.01 -0.97 13.17
CA GLY A 73 13.70 -2.38 12.84
C GLY A 73 12.56 -3.03 13.63
N ASN A 74 11.86 -2.28 14.48
CA ASN A 74 10.61 -2.72 15.10
C ASN A 74 9.45 -2.70 14.09
N HIS A 75 8.34 -3.36 14.42
CA HIS A 75 7.13 -3.35 13.59
C HIS A 75 6.32 -2.07 13.78
N ASP A 76 5.66 -1.60 12.72
CA ASP A 76 4.72 -0.50 12.80
C ASP A 76 3.55 -0.85 13.73
N GLU A 77 3.15 0.09 14.58
CA GLU A 77 2.10 -0.11 15.58
C GLU A 77 0.83 0.67 15.23
N ASP A 78 -0.34 0.03 15.34
CA ASP A 78 -1.64 0.68 15.25
C ASP A 78 -1.75 1.82 16.28
N ILE A 79 -2.16 3.00 15.84
CA ILE A 79 -2.32 4.18 16.71
C ILE A 79 -3.62 4.92 16.37
N SER A 80 -4.31 5.45 17.37
CA SER A 80 -5.52 6.24 17.13
C SER A 80 -5.21 7.70 16.77
N LYS A 81 -6.16 8.39 16.13
CA LYS A 81 -6.09 9.84 15.90
C LYS A 81 -5.85 10.60 17.20
N GLU A 82 -6.59 10.26 18.25
CA GLU A 82 -6.49 10.90 19.56
C GLU A 82 -5.08 10.77 20.13
N GLU A 83 -4.48 9.58 20.02
CA GLU A 83 -3.14 9.33 20.55
C GLU A 83 -2.06 10.02 19.70
N ILE A 84 -2.21 10.08 18.37
CA ILE A 84 -1.33 10.87 17.48
C ILE A 84 -1.28 12.34 17.93
N LEU A 85 -2.45 12.94 18.18
CA LEU A 85 -2.58 14.33 18.59
C LEU A 85 -2.04 14.55 20.01
N LYS A 86 -2.39 13.65 20.94
CA LYS A 86 -1.94 13.72 22.33
C LYS A 86 -0.42 13.60 22.48
N ARG A 87 0.22 12.76 21.66
CA ARG A 87 1.69 12.61 21.60
C ARG A 87 2.37 13.71 20.77
N ASN A 88 1.59 14.59 20.13
CA ASN A 88 2.08 15.64 19.23
C ASN A 88 3.00 15.08 18.13
N ILE A 89 2.69 13.89 17.60
CA ILE A 89 3.44 13.29 16.48
C ILE A 89 3.21 14.12 15.22
N VAL A 90 1.97 14.57 15.03
CA VAL A 90 1.53 15.50 13.99
C VAL A 90 0.61 16.53 14.64
N SER A 91 0.72 17.81 14.27
CA SER A 91 -0.19 18.83 14.78
C SER A 91 -1.61 18.61 14.26
N GLU A 92 -2.63 19.02 15.02
CA GLU A 92 -4.04 18.84 14.64
C GLU A 92 -4.36 19.41 13.25
N LYS A 93 -3.90 20.64 12.98
CA LYS A 93 -4.07 21.30 11.68
C LYS A 93 -3.47 20.49 10.52
N GLU A 94 -2.35 19.82 10.75
CA GLU A 94 -1.69 19.00 9.73
C GLU A 94 -2.34 17.64 9.58
N TYR A 95 -2.74 17.03 10.70
CA TYR A 95 -3.45 15.76 10.70
C TYR A 95 -4.77 15.88 9.92
N LEU A 96 -5.57 16.92 10.19
CA LEU A 96 -6.84 17.15 9.47
C LEU A 96 -6.65 17.31 7.96
N LYS A 97 -5.54 17.91 7.51
CA LYS A 97 -5.22 18.02 6.08
C LYS A 97 -4.80 16.68 5.49
N ILE A 98 -3.97 15.93 6.22
CA ILE A 98 -3.50 14.61 5.79
C ILE A 98 -4.67 13.62 5.73
N GLU A 99 -5.59 13.69 6.69
CA GLU A 99 -6.84 12.94 6.73
C GLU A 99 -7.73 13.25 5.51
N ASP A 100 -7.98 14.54 5.23
CA ASP A 100 -8.72 14.98 4.04
C ASP A 100 -8.06 14.49 2.73
N TYR A 101 -6.74 14.62 2.61
CA TYR A 101 -6.00 14.13 1.44
C TYR A 101 -6.07 12.61 1.32
N THR A 102 -6.00 11.88 2.43
CA THR A 102 -6.12 10.41 2.46
C THR A 102 -7.47 9.96 1.89
N PHE A 103 -8.57 10.58 2.31
CA PHE A 103 -9.89 10.29 1.77
C PHE A 103 -10.00 10.61 0.27
N LYS A 104 -9.55 11.79 -0.16
CA LYS A 104 -9.61 12.21 -1.57
C LYS A 104 -8.77 11.32 -2.49
N LEU A 105 -7.57 10.95 -2.05
CA LEU A 105 -6.71 10.04 -2.81
C LEU A 105 -7.32 8.64 -2.91
N PHE A 106 -7.95 8.15 -1.83
CA PHE A 106 -8.62 6.85 -1.83
C PHE A 106 -9.86 6.85 -2.72
N GLU A 107 -10.66 7.93 -2.70
CA GLU A 107 -11.80 8.10 -3.59
C GLU A 107 -11.39 8.07 -5.05
N GLU A 108 -10.39 8.88 -5.44
CA GLU A 108 -9.91 8.92 -6.82
C GLU A 108 -9.24 7.61 -7.24
N GLY A 109 -8.45 6.99 -6.36
CA GLY A 109 -7.86 5.66 -6.59
C GLY A 109 -8.93 4.58 -6.78
N SER A 110 -10.00 4.64 -5.98
CA SER A 110 -11.14 3.72 -6.12
C SER A 110 -11.86 3.90 -7.44
N ARG A 111 -12.02 5.15 -7.90
CA ARG A 111 -12.62 5.46 -9.20
C ARG A 111 -11.78 4.90 -10.35
N ILE A 112 -10.47 5.17 -10.35
CA ILE A 112 -9.53 4.66 -11.36
C ILE A 112 -9.52 3.12 -11.38
N ALA A 113 -9.45 2.48 -10.20
CA ALA A 113 -9.49 1.02 -10.11
C ALA A 113 -10.79 0.45 -10.69
N ASN A 114 -11.92 1.06 -10.35
CA ASN A 114 -13.23 0.62 -10.83
C ASN A 114 -13.36 0.72 -12.35
N ASP A 115 -12.86 1.80 -12.95
CA ASP A 115 -12.81 1.98 -14.41
C ASP A 115 -12.02 0.85 -15.12
N GLN A 116 -11.10 0.20 -14.40
CA GLN A 116 -10.26 -0.90 -14.88
C GLN A 116 -10.73 -2.29 -14.40
N GLY A 117 -11.95 -2.38 -13.86
CA GLY A 117 -12.53 -3.65 -13.39
C GLY A 117 -11.89 -4.17 -12.10
N LEU A 118 -11.32 -3.29 -11.29
CA LEU A 118 -10.75 -3.59 -9.97
C LEU A 118 -11.48 -2.84 -8.86
N ILE A 119 -11.37 -3.36 -7.64
CA ILE A 119 -11.85 -2.71 -6.42
C ILE A 119 -10.64 -2.39 -5.58
N LEU A 120 -10.40 -1.12 -5.26
CA LEU A 120 -9.39 -0.71 -4.28
C LEU A 120 -9.92 -1.02 -2.87
N VAL A 121 -9.35 -2.04 -2.22
CA VAL A 121 -9.84 -2.60 -0.95
C VAL A 121 -9.35 -1.75 0.22
N ASP A 122 -8.05 -1.53 0.24
CA ASP A 122 -7.35 -0.68 1.19
C ASP A 122 -5.99 -0.25 0.60
N THR A 123 -5.43 0.82 1.17
CA THR A 123 -4.09 1.30 0.80
C THR A 123 -3.45 2.07 1.94
N LYS A 124 -2.13 2.21 1.87
CA LYS A 124 -1.30 3.04 2.74
C LYS A 124 -0.79 4.26 1.99
N TYR A 125 -0.86 5.43 2.61
CA TYR A 125 -0.20 6.64 2.12
C TYR A 125 0.81 7.17 3.12
N GLU A 126 1.91 7.72 2.62
CA GLU A 126 2.85 8.52 3.42
C GLU A 126 2.85 9.97 2.95
N PHE A 127 3.01 10.88 3.90
CA PHE A 127 3.08 12.30 3.62
C PHE A 127 4.36 12.89 4.21
N GLY A 128 4.82 14.00 3.64
CA GLY A 128 5.90 14.80 4.21
C GLY A 128 5.69 16.28 3.98
N LYS A 129 6.47 17.12 4.68
CA LYS A 129 6.56 18.55 4.39
C LYS A 129 7.73 18.84 3.49
N ASN A 130 7.49 19.52 2.37
CA ASN A 130 8.59 20.05 1.57
C ASN A 130 9.26 21.25 2.27
N ILE A 131 10.29 21.82 1.63
CA ILE A 131 11.05 22.97 2.17
C ILE A 131 10.20 24.23 2.38
N ASP A 132 9.10 24.38 1.63
CA ASP A 132 8.15 25.50 1.77
C ASP A 132 7.10 25.24 2.87
N GLY A 133 7.18 24.10 3.57
CA GLY A 133 6.21 23.68 4.58
C GLY A 133 4.88 23.15 4.01
N LYS A 134 4.78 22.88 2.71
CA LYS A 134 3.60 22.26 2.09
C LYS A 134 3.57 20.76 2.36
N ILE A 135 2.39 20.24 2.64
CA ILE A 135 2.15 18.79 2.79
C ILE A 135 2.09 18.18 1.39
N ILE A 136 2.94 17.18 1.16
CA ILE A 136 3.12 16.49 -0.11
C ILE A 136 2.95 15.00 0.14
N LEU A 137 2.18 14.32 -0.71
CA LEU A 137 2.20 12.86 -0.80
C LEU A 137 3.61 12.43 -1.20
N ILE A 138 4.22 11.55 -0.40
CA ILE A 138 5.54 10.94 -0.62
C ILE A 138 5.38 9.43 -0.84
N ASP A 139 6.50 8.70 -0.93
CA ASP A 139 6.51 7.24 -1.08
C ASP A 139 5.80 6.77 -2.37
N GLU A 140 5.53 5.47 -2.46
CA GLU A 140 4.68 4.86 -3.48
C GLU A 140 3.18 4.99 -3.16
N ILE A 141 2.34 4.78 -4.17
CA ILE A 141 0.89 4.89 -4.08
C ILE A 141 0.28 3.88 -5.06
N HIS A 142 -0.76 3.16 -4.60
CA HIS A 142 -1.61 2.30 -5.45
C HIS A 142 -0.89 1.12 -6.10
N THR A 143 0.25 0.70 -5.52
CA THR A 143 1.05 -0.44 -5.95
C THR A 143 0.58 -1.73 -5.25
N PRO A 144 1.01 -2.93 -5.70
CA PRO A 144 0.70 -4.19 -4.99
C PRO A 144 1.25 -4.25 -3.57
N ASP A 145 2.27 -3.45 -3.26
CA ASP A 145 2.93 -3.43 -1.96
C ASP A 145 2.24 -2.52 -0.95
N SER A 146 1.68 -1.41 -1.44
CA SER A 146 0.97 -0.41 -0.63
C SER A 146 -0.54 -0.65 -0.57
N SER A 147 -1.10 -1.44 -1.49
CA SER A 147 -2.56 -1.59 -1.65
C SER A 147 -3.01 -3.04 -1.85
N ARG A 148 -4.29 -3.29 -1.58
CA ARG A 148 -5.00 -4.50 -1.97
C ARG A 148 -6.06 -4.19 -3.01
N TYR A 149 -6.14 -5.01 -4.05
CA TYR A 149 -7.19 -4.93 -5.06
C TYR A 149 -7.96 -6.24 -5.15
N PHE A 150 -9.28 -6.16 -5.29
CA PHE A 150 -10.10 -7.29 -5.74
C PHE A 150 -10.51 -7.14 -7.20
N TYR A 151 -10.81 -8.24 -7.87
CA TYR A 151 -11.42 -8.20 -9.19
C TYR A 151 -12.92 -7.90 -9.06
N LEU A 152 -13.39 -6.90 -9.79
CA LEU A 152 -14.78 -6.44 -9.71
C LEU A 152 -15.75 -7.50 -10.22
N ASP A 153 -15.38 -8.22 -11.27
CA ASP A 153 -16.22 -9.21 -11.98
C ASP A 153 -16.61 -10.42 -11.13
N THR A 154 -15.86 -10.72 -10.07
CA THR A 154 -16.02 -11.90 -9.23
C THR A 154 -16.34 -11.57 -7.77
N TYR A 155 -16.21 -10.30 -7.38
CA TYR A 155 -16.34 -9.88 -5.98
C TYR A 155 -17.67 -10.30 -5.35
N GLU A 156 -18.80 -9.96 -5.99
CA GLU A 156 -20.12 -10.22 -5.43
C GLU A 156 -20.41 -11.71 -5.23
N ASP A 157 -20.08 -12.55 -6.22
CA ASP A 157 -20.37 -13.98 -6.18
C ASP A 157 -19.50 -14.70 -5.13
N LEU A 158 -18.23 -14.29 -5.02
CA LEU A 158 -17.34 -14.80 -3.97
C LEU A 158 -17.79 -14.33 -2.59
N GLN A 159 -18.30 -13.09 -2.47
CA GLN A 159 -18.81 -12.57 -1.21
C GLN A 159 -20.08 -13.32 -0.76
N LYS A 160 -21.03 -13.52 -1.67
CA LYS A 160 -22.28 -14.27 -1.41
C LYS A 160 -22.00 -15.70 -0.96
N THR A 161 -21.01 -16.36 -1.56
CA THR A 161 -20.64 -17.74 -1.22
C THR A 161 -19.63 -17.84 -0.07
N LYS A 162 -19.18 -16.71 0.49
CA LYS A 162 -18.14 -16.62 1.54
C LYS A 162 -16.83 -17.30 1.11
N SER A 163 -16.51 -17.21 -0.17
CA SER A 163 -15.30 -17.76 -0.77
C SER A 163 -14.15 -16.75 -0.71
N THR A 164 -12.91 -17.22 -0.81
CA THR A 164 -11.73 -16.34 -0.90
C THR A 164 -11.81 -15.43 -2.12
N GLN A 165 -11.64 -14.13 -1.89
CA GLN A 165 -11.65 -13.12 -2.95
C GLN A 165 -10.43 -13.29 -3.89
N LYS A 166 -10.65 -13.13 -5.19
CA LYS A 166 -9.56 -12.97 -6.15
C LYS A 166 -8.94 -11.60 -5.95
N GLN A 167 -7.63 -11.55 -5.75
CA GLN A 167 -6.95 -10.32 -5.40
C GLN A 167 -5.59 -10.13 -6.08
N LEU A 168 -5.23 -8.87 -6.28
CA LEU A 168 -3.89 -8.41 -6.67
C LEU A 168 -3.32 -7.61 -5.48
N SER A 169 -2.39 -8.22 -4.76
CA SER A 169 -1.70 -7.63 -3.62
C SER A 169 -0.46 -8.47 -3.28
N LYS A 170 0.45 -7.96 -2.45
CA LYS A 170 1.58 -8.76 -1.94
C LYS A 170 1.19 -9.95 -1.03
N GLU A 171 -0.10 -10.14 -0.73
CA GLU A 171 -0.54 -11.17 0.19
C GLU A 171 -0.19 -12.59 -0.31
N PHE A 172 -0.15 -12.84 -1.62
CA PHE A 172 0.25 -14.15 -2.13
C PHE A 172 1.70 -14.51 -1.78
N VAL A 173 2.61 -13.53 -1.82
CA VAL A 173 4.02 -13.73 -1.43
C VAL A 173 4.09 -14.01 0.06
N ARG A 174 3.33 -13.25 0.87
CA ARG A 174 3.25 -13.44 2.31
C ARG A 174 2.73 -14.84 2.66
N GLN A 175 1.67 -15.30 2.02
CA GLN A 175 1.10 -16.62 2.25
C GLN A 175 2.07 -17.73 1.82
N TRP A 176 2.76 -17.57 0.70
CA TRP A 176 3.80 -18.51 0.28
C TRP A 176 4.97 -18.57 1.26
N LEU A 177 5.43 -17.42 1.77
CA LEU A 177 6.47 -17.40 2.82
C LEU A 177 5.99 -18.12 4.08
N ILE A 178 4.76 -17.84 4.52
CA ILE A 178 4.15 -18.51 5.69
C ILE A 178 4.06 -20.02 5.48
N SER A 179 3.59 -20.48 4.32
CA SER A 179 3.48 -21.91 4.01
C SER A 179 4.84 -22.61 3.94
N ASN A 180 5.91 -21.86 3.66
CA ASN A 180 7.29 -22.32 3.68
C ASN A 180 8.01 -22.01 5.00
N GLY A 181 7.26 -21.76 6.08
CA GLY A 181 7.80 -21.64 7.44
C GLY A 181 8.46 -20.31 7.76
N PHE A 182 8.31 -19.29 6.91
CA PHE A 182 8.91 -17.97 7.10
C PHE A 182 7.86 -16.90 7.42
N GLN A 183 8.04 -16.25 8.57
CA GLN A 183 7.22 -15.16 9.08
C GLN A 183 8.08 -13.98 9.56
N GLY A 184 9.40 -14.00 9.28
CA GLY A 184 10.34 -12.98 9.75
C GLY A 184 10.68 -13.06 11.25
N LYS A 185 10.45 -14.21 11.90
CA LYS A 185 10.82 -14.41 13.30
C LYS A 185 12.29 -14.76 13.42
N GLU A 186 12.89 -14.44 14.57
CA GLU A 186 14.29 -14.75 14.87
C GLU A 186 14.57 -16.25 14.66
N GLY A 187 15.70 -16.55 14.00
CA GLY A 187 16.13 -17.91 13.68
C GLY A 187 15.45 -18.55 12.46
N GLN A 188 14.49 -17.89 11.81
CA GLN A 188 13.90 -18.37 10.56
C GLN A 188 14.82 -18.06 9.37
N VAL A 189 14.90 -18.99 8.43
CA VAL A 189 15.64 -18.84 7.17
C VAL A 189 14.65 -18.49 6.07
N ILE A 190 14.99 -17.50 5.23
CA ILE A 190 14.18 -17.15 4.06
C ILE A 190 14.22 -18.35 3.10
N PRO A 191 13.06 -18.92 2.72
CA PRO A 191 13.01 -20.03 1.78
C PRO A 191 13.50 -19.57 0.41
N GLU A 192 14.24 -20.44 -0.28
CA GLU A 192 14.69 -20.21 -1.64
C GLU A 192 13.47 -20.12 -2.57
N MET A 193 13.40 -19.04 -3.35
CA MET A 193 12.39 -18.86 -4.38
C MET A 193 12.96 -19.36 -5.71
N SER A 194 12.29 -20.33 -6.35
CA SER A 194 12.68 -20.75 -7.69
C SER A 194 12.46 -19.64 -8.70
N ASP A 195 13.21 -19.66 -9.81
CA ASP A 195 13.03 -18.71 -10.91
C ASP A 195 11.58 -18.67 -11.42
N ASP A 196 10.92 -19.83 -11.53
CA ASP A 196 9.51 -19.92 -11.93
C ASP A 196 8.58 -19.19 -10.94
N TYR A 197 8.84 -19.31 -9.64
CA TYR A 197 8.06 -18.61 -8.63
C TYR A 197 8.31 -17.10 -8.71
N ILE A 198 9.57 -16.67 -8.87
CA ILE A 198 9.95 -15.26 -9.04
C ILE A 198 9.30 -14.66 -10.30
N ASN A 199 9.28 -15.40 -11.39
CA ASN A 199 8.61 -14.99 -12.63
C ASN A 199 7.10 -14.85 -12.41
N GLY A 200 6.47 -15.81 -11.74
CA GLY A 200 5.04 -15.73 -11.40
C GLY A 200 4.69 -14.56 -10.45
N VAL A 201 5.60 -14.23 -9.52
CA VAL A 201 5.48 -13.02 -8.69
C VAL A 201 5.54 -11.78 -9.59
N SER A 202 6.54 -11.69 -10.46
CA SER A 202 6.76 -10.55 -11.36
C SER A 202 5.58 -10.33 -12.30
N ASP A 203 5.04 -11.40 -12.89
CA ASP A 203 3.92 -11.33 -13.82
C ASP A 203 2.63 -10.83 -13.14
N ARG A 204 2.45 -11.06 -11.83
CA ARG A 204 1.34 -10.46 -11.06
C ARG A 204 1.50 -8.96 -10.83
N TYR A 205 2.71 -8.48 -10.60
CA TYR A 205 2.97 -7.04 -10.50
C TYR A 205 2.74 -6.37 -11.86
N ILE A 206 3.16 -7.02 -12.94
CA ILE A 206 2.89 -6.58 -14.32
C ILE A 206 1.39 -6.54 -14.59
N GLU A 207 0.64 -7.59 -14.26
CA GLU A 207 -0.81 -7.62 -14.45
C GLU A 207 -1.50 -6.45 -13.75
N LEU A 208 -1.12 -6.15 -12.50
CA LEU A 208 -1.71 -5.01 -11.79
C LEU A 208 -1.35 -3.68 -12.47
N PHE A 209 -0.09 -3.49 -12.85
CA PHE A 209 0.34 -2.31 -13.60
C PHE A 209 -0.50 -2.13 -14.87
N GLU A 210 -0.63 -3.19 -15.68
CA GLU A 210 -1.33 -3.13 -16.96
C GLU A 210 -2.82 -2.86 -16.79
N LYS A 211 -3.44 -3.45 -15.76
CA LYS A 211 -4.84 -3.16 -15.42
C LYS A 211 -5.03 -1.73 -14.95
N ILE A 212 -4.32 -1.30 -13.90
CA ILE A 212 -4.53 0.04 -13.32
C ILE A 212 -4.23 1.15 -14.33
N THR A 213 -3.16 0.99 -15.13
CA THR A 213 -2.73 2.03 -16.06
C THR A 213 -3.37 1.94 -17.44
N GLY A 214 -3.98 0.80 -17.78
CA GLY A 214 -4.45 0.49 -19.14
C GLY A 214 -3.33 0.42 -20.18
N SER A 215 -2.06 0.32 -19.76
CA SER A 215 -0.88 0.35 -20.61
C SER A 215 -0.07 -0.94 -20.48
N ASN A 216 0.46 -1.46 -21.58
CA ASN A 216 1.31 -2.65 -21.54
C ASN A 216 2.62 -2.37 -20.81
N PHE A 217 3.06 -3.31 -19.98
CA PHE A 217 4.33 -3.22 -19.30
C PHE A 217 5.47 -3.62 -20.25
N ILE A 218 6.51 -2.79 -20.31
CA ILE A 218 7.71 -3.07 -21.11
C ILE A 218 8.83 -3.45 -20.16
N LYS A 219 9.22 -4.73 -20.15
CA LYS A 219 10.35 -5.22 -19.35
C LYS A 219 11.64 -4.51 -19.81
N ALA A 220 12.32 -3.87 -18.86
CA ALA A 220 13.62 -3.25 -19.12
C ALA A 220 14.72 -4.31 -19.27
N ASP A 221 15.81 -3.97 -19.96
CA ASP A 221 17.00 -4.82 -20.01
C ASP A 221 17.65 -4.91 -18.62
N VAL A 222 17.83 -6.16 -18.17
CA VAL A 222 18.37 -6.53 -16.86
C VAL A 222 19.80 -7.08 -16.92
N THR A 223 20.42 -7.13 -18.10
CA THR A 223 21.77 -7.71 -18.28
C THR A 223 22.84 -6.94 -17.50
N ASN A 224 22.70 -5.63 -17.38
CA ASN A 224 23.63 -4.78 -16.61
C ASN A 224 22.88 -3.61 -15.95
N ILE A 225 21.99 -3.94 -15.01
CA ILE A 225 21.09 -3.00 -14.34
C ILE A 225 21.86 -1.84 -13.71
N GLU A 226 22.92 -2.13 -12.95
CA GLU A 226 23.69 -1.10 -12.23
C GLU A 226 24.26 -0.06 -13.20
N LYS A 227 24.88 -0.51 -14.31
CA LYS A 227 25.44 0.40 -15.32
C LYS A 227 24.35 1.18 -16.06
N ARG A 228 23.21 0.55 -16.38
CA ARG A 228 22.06 1.22 -17.00
C ARG A 228 21.56 2.36 -16.11
N ILE A 229 21.29 2.05 -14.84
CA ILE A 229 20.83 3.01 -13.83
C ILE A 229 21.84 4.15 -13.68
N MET A 230 23.12 3.83 -13.46
CA MET A 230 24.18 4.83 -13.28
C MET A 230 24.27 5.78 -14.47
N ASN A 231 24.33 5.25 -15.69
CA ASN A 231 24.42 6.07 -16.90
C ASN A 231 23.20 6.98 -17.07
N ASN A 232 21.99 6.45 -16.86
CA ASN A 232 20.75 7.21 -17.01
C ASN A 232 20.66 8.36 -15.98
N VAL A 233 21.03 8.08 -14.73
CA VAL A 233 21.05 9.09 -13.66
C VAL A 233 22.13 10.14 -13.93
N GLU A 234 23.35 9.75 -14.28
CA GLU A 234 24.43 10.70 -14.60
C GLU A 234 24.07 11.61 -15.78
N ASN A 235 23.51 11.04 -16.85
CA ASN A 235 23.09 11.81 -18.02
C ASN A 235 22.00 12.83 -17.65
N TYR A 236 21.03 12.41 -16.84
CA TYR A 236 20.01 13.33 -16.33
C TYR A 236 20.63 14.46 -15.50
N LEU A 237 21.52 14.15 -14.56
CA LEU A 237 22.16 15.15 -13.70
C LEU A 237 23.02 16.14 -14.50
N ARG A 238 23.70 15.70 -15.56
CA ARG A 238 24.48 16.57 -16.46
C ARG A 238 23.61 17.47 -17.34
N SER A 239 22.33 17.12 -17.54
CA SER A 239 21.38 17.89 -18.36
C SER A 239 20.66 19.01 -17.59
N LYS A 240 20.90 19.14 -16.28
CA LYS A 240 20.31 20.16 -15.40
C LYS A 240 21.31 21.26 -15.09
#